data_AF-A0A1B7TJ45-F1
#
_entry.id   AF-A0A1B7TJ45-F1
#
_cell.length_a   1.000
_cell.length_b   1.000
_cell.length_c   1.000
_cell.angle_alpha   90.00
_cell.angle_beta   90.00
_cell.angle_gamma   90.00
#
_symmetry.space_group_name_H-M   'P 1'
#
loop_
_entity.id
_entity.type
_entity.pdbx_description
1 polymer ?
#
loop_
_entity_poly.entity_id
_entity_poly.type
_entity_poly.pdbx_seq_one_letter_code
_entity_poly.pdbx_strand_id
1 'polypeptide(L)'
;MTLNYKYLLYNHCKAVNSVKYKNIDYVFDIKKPYVTTTNAIHKLYYYFFSMFFISNLMSLFQTFWLIILSYGSAPKHLSFIMDGNRRFAKSINQPLKKGHELGSLTLLQIIYFAKTIGVKDLSVYAFSIENFNRSEKEVELLMSLLVTKLTELAHKCTDEKIVDNVVFSGTQIKIVGDRSYLADTINAKIDEIEKITTIKNEAAIEFTLYICCPYTSRNEIY
;
A
#
# COMPACT_ATOMS: atom_id res chain seq x y z
N MET A 1 -0.24 -13.05 -27.29
CA MET A 1 0.21 -12.80 -25.91
C MET A 1 1.18 -11.61 -25.87
N THR A 2 0.82 -10.50 -26.50
CA THR A 2 1.72 -9.36 -26.79
C THR A 2 1.07 -8.00 -26.54
N LEU A 3 -0.21 -7.98 -26.11
CA LEU A 3 -0.97 -6.76 -25.87
C LEU A 3 -0.69 -6.12 -24.48
N ASN A 4 -0.20 -6.87 -23.49
CA ASN A 4 0.00 -6.36 -22.12
C ASN A 4 1.31 -5.56 -21.91
N TYR A 5 2.35 -5.79 -22.71
CA TYR A 5 3.63 -5.08 -22.55
C TYR A 5 3.58 -3.61 -22.98
N LYS A 6 2.83 -3.31 -24.06
CA LYS A 6 2.57 -1.92 -24.47
C LYS A 6 1.70 -1.19 -23.44
N TYR A 7 0.79 -1.88 -22.75
CA TYR A 7 -0.08 -1.29 -21.73
C TYR A 7 0.71 -0.93 -20.45
N LEU A 8 1.63 -1.80 -20.02
CA LEU A 8 2.51 -1.56 -18.86
C LEU A 8 3.47 -0.37 -19.07
N LEU A 9 4.18 -0.33 -20.20
CA LEU A 9 5.09 0.78 -20.52
C LEU A 9 4.36 2.10 -20.79
N TYR A 10 3.19 2.05 -21.46
CA TYR A 10 2.39 3.24 -21.75
C TYR A 10 1.85 3.88 -20.47
N ASN A 11 1.39 3.09 -19.50
CA ASN A 11 0.85 3.61 -18.24
C ASN A 11 1.93 3.96 -17.23
N HIS A 12 3.11 3.34 -17.25
CA HIS A 12 4.23 3.82 -16.43
C HIS A 12 4.69 5.21 -16.87
N CYS A 13 4.72 5.49 -18.19
CA CYS A 13 5.04 6.82 -18.71
C CYS A 13 3.87 7.82 -18.60
N LYS A 14 2.60 7.39 -18.71
CA LYS A 14 1.42 8.27 -18.52
C LYS A 14 1.08 8.54 -17.06
N ALA A 15 1.23 7.61 -16.13
CA ALA A 15 1.06 7.89 -14.70
C ALA A 15 2.10 8.92 -14.22
N VAL A 16 3.31 8.87 -14.81
CA VAL A 16 4.38 9.84 -14.55
C VAL A 16 4.15 11.19 -15.26
N ASN A 17 3.47 11.24 -16.41
CA ASN A 17 3.37 12.46 -17.25
C ASN A 17 1.95 12.94 -17.67
N SER A 18 0.84 12.34 -17.23
CA SER A 18 -0.50 12.80 -17.63
C SER A 18 -0.95 14.04 -16.82
N VAL A 19 -1.55 15.01 -17.52
CA VAL A 19 -2.14 16.23 -16.95
C VAL A 19 -3.24 15.93 -15.92
N LYS A 20 -3.82 14.72 -15.92
CA LYS A 20 -4.83 14.27 -14.95
C LYS A 20 -4.21 13.75 -13.63
N TYR A 21 -2.91 13.45 -13.62
CA TYR A 21 -2.12 13.09 -12.43
C TYR A 21 -1.27 14.25 -11.89
N LYS A 22 -1.38 15.45 -12.47
CA LYS A 22 -0.79 16.68 -11.88
C LYS A 22 -1.35 16.99 -10.49
N ASN A 23 -2.54 16.47 -10.16
CA ASN A 23 -3.24 16.68 -8.88
C ASN A 23 -3.48 15.37 -8.09
N ILE A 24 -2.85 14.27 -8.47
CA ILE A 24 -2.88 13.02 -7.69
C ILE A 24 -1.48 12.86 -7.08
N ASP A 25 -1.33 13.38 -5.87
CA ASP A 25 -0.08 13.42 -5.09
C ASP A 25 0.51 12.04 -4.73
N TYR A 26 -0.07 10.93 -5.17
CA TYR A 26 0.16 9.62 -4.55
C TYR A 26 1.33 8.76 -5.08
N VAL A 27 2.01 9.17 -6.16
CA VAL A 27 3.22 8.45 -6.64
C VAL A 27 4.49 9.31 -6.53
N PHE A 28 4.36 10.60 -6.22
CA PHE A 28 5.48 11.53 -6.17
C PHE A 28 5.43 12.57 -5.03
N ASP A 29 4.66 12.39 -3.95
CA ASP A 29 4.83 13.20 -2.73
C ASP A 29 6.06 12.78 -1.90
N ILE A 30 7.16 12.47 -2.59
CA ILE A 30 8.53 12.78 -2.14
C ILE A 30 8.85 14.25 -2.49
N LYS A 31 7.95 14.98 -3.19
CA LYS A 31 8.11 16.39 -3.58
C LYS A 31 8.19 17.37 -2.42
N LYS A 32 7.85 16.96 -1.19
CA LYS A 32 8.35 17.64 0.01
C LYS A 32 9.04 16.64 0.90
N PRO A 33 10.39 16.59 0.92
CA PRO A 33 11.06 15.96 2.03
C PRO A 33 10.69 16.79 3.26
N TYR A 34 9.81 16.27 4.12
CA TYR A 34 9.61 16.76 5.48
C TYR A 34 10.84 16.44 6.36
N VAL A 35 12.02 16.31 5.76
CA VAL A 35 13.25 15.99 6.45
C VAL A 35 13.83 17.32 6.93
N THR A 36 13.69 17.58 8.22
CA THR A 36 14.42 18.64 8.93
C THR A 36 15.87 18.17 9.17
N THR A 37 16.60 17.82 8.11
CA THR A 37 18.05 17.60 8.22
C THR A 37 18.76 18.93 8.09
N THR A 38 19.50 19.31 9.13
CA THR A 38 20.38 20.49 9.17
C THR A 38 21.57 20.39 8.19
N ASN A 39 21.79 19.23 7.57
CA ASN A 39 22.99 18.97 6.79
C ASN A 39 22.80 19.32 5.30
N ALA A 40 23.54 20.33 4.83
CA ALA A 40 23.43 20.89 3.48
C ALA A 40 23.68 19.85 2.37
N ILE A 41 24.56 18.87 2.62
CA ILE A 41 24.87 17.78 1.69
C ILE A 41 23.64 16.89 1.45
N HIS A 42 22.90 16.56 2.51
CA HIS A 42 21.65 15.79 2.40
C HIS A 42 20.60 16.57 1.62
N LYS A 43 20.46 17.87 1.87
CA LYS A 43 19.52 18.72 1.14
C LYS A 43 19.86 18.81 -0.35
N LEU A 44 21.15 18.92 -0.69
CA LEU A 44 21.64 18.92 -2.07
C LEU A 44 21.41 17.57 -2.75
N TYR A 45 21.66 16.47 -2.04
CA TYR A 45 21.36 15.11 -2.51
C TYR A 45 19.87 14.96 -2.84
N TYR A 46 18.98 15.31 -1.92
CA TYR A 46 17.53 15.22 -2.17
C TYR A 46 17.09 16.16 -3.30
N TYR A 47 17.64 17.38 -3.37
CA TYR A 47 17.35 18.31 -4.46
C TYR A 47 17.75 17.70 -5.81
N PHE A 48 18.95 17.14 -5.91
CA PHE A 48 19.45 16.46 -7.10
C PHE A 48 18.54 15.28 -7.49
N PHE A 49 18.24 14.37 -6.56
CA PHE A 49 17.35 13.24 -6.83
C PHE A 49 15.89 13.66 -7.10
N SER A 50 15.46 14.83 -6.62
CA SER A 50 14.14 15.39 -6.91
C SER A 50 14.04 16.07 -8.27
N MET A 51 15.17 16.29 -8.96
CA MET A 51 15.15 16.86 -10.31
C MET A 51 14.36 15.95 -11.25
N PHE A 52 13.53 16.57 -12.08
CA PHE A 52 12.63 15.86 -12.99
C PHE A 52 13.36 14.80 -13.82
N PHE A 53 14.51 15.11 -14.40
CA PHE A 53 15.25 14.15 -15.22
C PHE A 53 15.71 12.92 -14.43
N ILE A 54 16.26 13.13 -13.22
CA ILE A 54 16.82 12.06 -12.39
C ILE A 54 15.71 11.18 -11.82
N SER A 55 14.59 11.77 -11.40
CA SER A 55 13.45 11.00 -10.91
C SER A 55 12.81 10.14 -12.01
N ASN A 56 12.68 10.67 -13.23
CA ASN A 56 12.24 9.88 -14.39
C ASN A 56 13.23 8.76 -14.71
N LEU A 57 14.54 9.05 -14.72
CA LEU A 57 15.57 8.06 -14.97
C LEU A 57 15.54 6.95 -13.90
N MET A 58 15.43 7.31 -12.63
CA MET A 58 15.34 6.34 -11.53
C MET A 58 14.07 5.48 -11.64
N SER A 59 12.94 6.09 -12.03
CA SER A 59 11.72 5.33 -12.29
C SER A 59 11.93 4.30 -13.41
N LEU A 60 12.59 4.68 -14.52
CA LEU A 60 12.89 3.74 -15.61
C LEU A 60 13.79 2.59 -15.14
N PHE A 61 14.81 2.89 -14.33
CA PHE A 61 15.65 1.87 -13.73
C PHE A 61 14.85 0.93 -12.82
N GLN A 62 13.95 1.46 -12.00
CA GLN A 62 13.06 0.64 -11.16
C GLN A 62 12.16 -0.27 -12.00
N THR A 63 11.53 0.27 -13.06
CA THR A 63 10.71 -0.52 -13.99
C THR A 63 11.54 -1.63 -14.64
N PHE A 64 12.74 -1.30 -15.10
CA PHE A 64 13.64 -2.25 -15.74
C PHE A 64 13.98 -3.41 -14.80
N TRP A 65 14.32 -3.12 -13.54
CA TRP A 65 14.57 -4.15 -12.54
C TRP A 65 13.34 -4.97 -12.19
N LEU A 66 12.16 -4.35 -12.07
CA LEU A 66 10.91 -5.08 -11.83
C LEU A 66 10.58 -6.04 -12.97
N ILE A 67 10.81 -5.63 -14.22
CA ILE A 67 10.65 -6.50 -15.39
C ILE A 67 11.64 -7.66 -15.31
N ILE A 68 12.92 -7.43 -15.01
CA ILE A 68 13.89 -8.52 -14.86
C ILE A 68 13.45 -9.50 -13.77
N LEU A 69 13.00 -8.99 -12.62
CA LEU A 69 12.55 -9.82 -11.50
C LEU A 69 11.29 -10.61 -11.82
N SER A 70 10.37 -10.06 -12.63
CA SER A 70 9.12 -10.74 -13.00
C SER A 70 9.31 -11.90 -13.98
N TYR A 71 10.45 -11.98 -14.67
CA TYR A 71 10.84 -13.18 -15.44
C TYR A 71 11.36 -14.33 -14.55
N GLY A 72 11.72 -14.04 -13.30
CA GLY A 72 12.13 -15.04 -12.33
C GLY A 72 10.95 -15.78 -11.68
N SER A 73 11.26 -16.77 -10.85
CA SER A 73 10.25 -17.39 -9.99
C SER A 73 9.94 -16.48 -8.81
N ALA A 74 8.73 -15.91 -8.77
CA ALA A 74 8.28 -15.12 -7.65
C ALA A 74 7.94 -15.99 -6.42
N PRO A 75 8.15 -15.49 -5.20
CA PRO A 75 7.62 -16.13 -4.02
C PRO A 75 6.09 -16.16 -4.09
N LYS A 76 5.48 -17.27 -3.66
CA LYS A 76 4.01 -17.41 -3.67
C LYS A 76 3.36 -16.44 -2.68
N HIS A 77 4.00 -16.25 -1.53
CA HIS A 77 3.50 -15.45 -0.41
C HIS A 77 4.60 -14.54 0.15
N LEU A 78 4.30 -13.25 0.34
CA LEU A 78 5.13 -12.31 1.09
C LEU A 78 4.42 -11.80 2.35
N SER A 79 5.18 -11.55 3.41
CA SER A 79 4.66 -10.98 4.65
C SER A 79 5.44 -9.74 5.08
N PHE A 80 4.75 -8.66 5.43
CA PHE A 80 5.36 -7.40 5.86
C PHE A 80 4.88 -6.99 7.25
N ILE A 81 5.84 -6.58 8.08
CA ILE A 81 5.56 -5.89 9.34
C ILE A 81 5.77 -4.40 9.10
N MET A 82 4.69 -3.64 9.07
CA MET A 82 4.72 -2.19 8.79
C MET A 82 4.99 -1.38 10.06
N ASP A 83 6.16 -1.60 10.68
CA ASP A 83 6.59 -0.82 11.84
C ASP A 83 7.31 0.48 11.42
N GLY A 84 7.35 1.44 12.34
CA GLY A 84 8.15 2.65 12.20
C GLY A 84 7.34 3.91 11.88
N ASN A 85 6.04 3.83 11.61
CA ASN A 85 5.22 5.00 11.24
C ASN A 85 5.31 6.15 12.25
N ARG A 86 5.29 5.83 13.56
CA ARG A 86 5.46 6.81 14.64
C ARG A 86 6.87 7.41 14.70
N ARG A 87 7.91 6.58 14.51
CA ARG A 87 9.32 7.03 14.48
C ARG A 87 9.59 7.91 13.27
N PHE A 88 9.05 7.51 12.12
CA PHE A 88 9.12 8.26 10.89
C PHE A 88 8.46 9.63 11.03
N ALA A 89 7.20 9.70 11.50
CA ALA A 89 6.50 10.97 11.76
C ALA A 89 7.32 11.93 12.65
N LYS A 90 7.92 11.41 13.73
CA LYS A 90 8.81 12.20 14.60
C LYS A 90 10.05 12.70 13.87
N SER A 91 10.70 11.85 13.07
CA SER A 91 11.91 12.22 12.31
C SER A 91 11.66 13.34 11.29
N ILE A 92 10.41 13.46 10.81
CA ILE A 92 9.99 14.49 9.85
C ILE A 92 9.22 15.65 10.50
N ASN A 93 9.19 15.72 11.83
CA ASN A 93 8.43 16.72 12.60
C ASN A 93 6.97 16.86 12.14
N GLN A 94 6.31 15.73 11.85
CA GLN A 94 4.90 15.67 11.46
C GLN A 94 4.03 15.01 12.55
N PRO A 95 2.72 15.31 12.57
CA PRO A 95 1.78 14.63 13.46
C PRO A 95 1.75 13.11 13.23
N LEU A 96 1.42 12.34 14.26
CA LEU A 96 1.30 10.88 14.20
C LEU A 96 0.37 10.41 13.07
N LYS A 97 -0.77 11.10 12.89
CA LYS A 97 -1.73 10.85 11.82
C LYS A 97 -1.06 10.84 10.44
N LYS A 98 -0.16 11.79 10.16
CA LYS A 98 0.56 11.87 8.89
C LYS A 98 1.50 10.68 8.68
N GLY A 99 2.10 10.18 9.75
CA GLY A 99 2.90 8.94 9.70
C GLY A 99 2.08 7.72 9.28
N HIS A 100 0.85 7.59 9.81
CA HIS A 100 -0.06 6.50 9.43
C HIS A 100 -0.58 6.65 7.99
N GLU A 101 -0.86 7.87 7.55
CA GLU A 101 -1.22 8.14 6.15
C GLU A 101 -0.08 7.72 5.21
N LEU A 102 1.17 8.11 5.49
CA LEU A 102 2.32 7.74 4.67
C LEU A 102 2.58 6.22 4.69
N GLY A 103 2.38 5.56 5.84
CA GLY A 103 2.43 4.10 5.93
C GLY A 103 1.38 3.41 5.05
N SER A 104 0.17 3.97 4.96
CA SER A 104 -0.87 3.46 4.04
C SER A 104 -0.48 3.59 2.57
N LEU A 105 0.28 4.62 2.21
CA LEU A 105 0.81 4.77 0.84
C LEU A 105 1.89 3.76 0.53
N THR A 106 2.78 3.52 1.49
CA THR A 106 3.79 2.46 1.38
C THR A 106 3.12 1.10 1.17
N LEU A 107 2.02 0.81 1.86
CA LEU A 107 1.25 -0.43 1.62
C LEU A 107 0.76 -0.54 0.17
N LEU A 108 0.17 0.53 -0.40
CA LEU A 108 -0.29 0.52 -1.79
C LEU A 108 0.86 0.25 -2.78
N GLN A 109 2.04 0.81 -2.52
CA GLN A 109 3.25 0.56 -3.32
C GLN A 109 3.71 -0.90 -3.20
N ILE A 110 3.71 -1.47 -1.99
CA ILE A 110 4.06 -2.88 -1.77
C ILE A 110 3.09 -3.80 -2.53
N ILE A 111 1.78 -3.55 -2.45
CA ILE A 111 0.77 -4.32 -3.19
C ILE A 111 1.04 -4.24 -4.69
N TYR A 112 1.28 -3.03 -5.22
CA TYR A 112 1.61 -2.82 -6.62
C TYR A 112 2.84 -3.63 -7.04
N PHE A 113 3.94 -3.55 -6.29
CA PHE A 113 5.18 -4.27 -6.63
C PHE A 113 5.00 -5.79 -6.52
N ALA A 114 4.42 -6.28 -5.42
CA ALA A 114 4.20 -7.70 -5.20
C ALA A 114 3.39 -8.32 -6.35
N LYS A 115 2.31 -7.65 -6.75
CA LYS A 115 1.49 -8.10 -7.86
C LYS A 115 2.20 -8.00 -9.22
N THR A 116 2.95 -6.93 -9.45
CA THR A 116 3.70 -6.73 -10.71
C THR A 116 4.75 -7.82 -10.93
N ILE A 117 5.40 -8.30 -9.86
CA ILE A 117 6.39 -9.38 -9.96
C ILE A 117 5.75 -10.78 -9.91
N GLY A 118 4.43 -10.89 -9.76
CA GLY A 118 3.70 -12.16 -9.81
C GLY A 118 3.54 -12.89 -8.47
N VAL A 119 3.68 -12.19 -7.33
CA VAL A 119 3.30 -12.74 -6.01
C VAL A 119 1.78 -12.90 -5.98
N LYS A 120 1.31 -14.00 -5.40
CA LYS A 120 -0.14 -14.30 -5.30
C LYS A 120 -0.73 -13.89 -3.97
N ASP A 121 0.03 -14.03 -2.88
CA ASP A 121 -0.45 -13.78 -1.54
C ASP A 121 0.43 -12.75 -0.82
N LEU A 122 -0.20 -11.79 -0.15
CA LEU A 122 0.49 -10.76 0.63
C LEU A 122 -0.16 -10.63 1.99
N SER A 123 0.59 -10.83 3.07
CA SER A 123 0.16 -10.55 4.43
C SER A 123 0.80 -9.28 4.95
N VAL A 124 0.02 -8.43 5.60
CA VAL A 124 0.53 -7.22 6.23
C VAL A 124 0.07 -7.12 7.67
N TYR A 125 1.01 -6.87 8.57
CA TYR A 125 0.73 -6.65 9.97
C TYR A 125 0.27 -5.22 10.19
N ALA A 126 -1.05 -5.04 10.33
CA ALA A 126 -1.68 -3.73 10.38
C ALA A 126 -1.96 -3.27 11.81
N PHE A 127 -2.43 -4.16 12.69
CA PHE A 127 -2.76 -3.81 14.07
C PHE A 127 -2.64 -4.99 15.03
N SER A 128 -1.91 -4.80 16.13
CA SER A 128 -1.78 -5.83 17.17
C SER A 128 -2.92 -5.80 18.18
N ILE A 129 -3.27 -6.96 18.76
CA ILE A 129 -4.06 -7.03 20.00
C ILE A 129 -3.38 -6.21 21.12
N GLU A 130 -2.05 -6.23 21.24
CA GLU A 130 -1.37 -5.43 22.27
C GLU A 130 -1.50 -3.91 22.05
N ASN A 131 -1.91 -3.46 20.85
CA ASN A 131 -2.14 -2.04 20.58
C ASN A 131 -3.44 -1.51 21.20
N PHE A 132 -4.34 -2.37 21.67
CA PHE A 132 -5.47 -1.94 22.49
C PHE A 132 -5.07 -1.39 23.86
N ASN A 133 -3.84 -1.63 24.32
CA ASN A 133 -3.30 -1.02 25.54
C ASN A 133 -2.95 0.47 25.38
N ARG A 134 -3.12 1.05 24.18
CA ARG A 134 -2.95 2.50 23.95
C ARG A 134 -4.20 3.26 24.39
N SER A 135 -4.15 4.59 24.38
CA SER A 135 -5.33 5.39 24.72
C SER A 135 -6.49 5.12 23.77
N GLU A 136 -7.71 5.05 24.28
CA GLU A 136 -8.93 4.79 23.49
C GLU A 136 -9.05 5.70 22.26
N LYS A 137 -8.75 7.00 22.43
CA LYS A 137 -8.74 7.98 21.33
C LYS A 137 -7.75 7.63 20.21
N GLU A 138 -6.59 7.08 20.56
CA GLU A 138 -5.61 6.63 19.56
C GLU A 138 -6.11 5.38 18.84
N VAL A 139 -6.67 4.41 19.58
CA VAL A 139 -7.23 3.18 18.99
C VAL A 139 -8.36 3.51 18.03
N GLU A 140 -9.31 4.37 18.43
CA GLU A 140 -10.43 4.81 17.60
C GLU A 140 -9.94 5.49 16.31
N LEU A 141 -8.94 6.38 16.41
CA LEU A 141 -8.32 7.03 15.26
C LEU A 141 -7.67 6.00 14.32
N LEU A 142 -6.94 5.03 14.85
CA LEU A 142 -6.28 3.99 14.06
C LEU A 142 -7.27 3.10 13.33
N MET A 143 -8.35 2.71 14.00
CA MET A 143 -9.42 1.90 13.39
C MET A 143 -10.18 2.67 12.30
N SER A 144 -10.50 3.94 12.55
CA SER A 144 -11.12 4.81 11.55
C SER A 144 -10.25 4.96 10.31
N LEU A 145 -8.94 5.17 10.50
CA LEU A 145 -7.97 5.25 9.40
C LEU A 145 -7.87 3.93 8.63
N LEU A 146 -7.82 2.80 9.34
CA LEU A 146 -7.78 1.47 8.74
C LEU A 146 -9.00 1.23 7.84
N VAL A 147 -10.21 1.40 8.37
CA VAL A 147 -11.46 1.22 7.61
C VAL A 147 -11.51 2.13 6.40
N THR A 148 -11.13 3.40 6.56
CA THR A 148 -11.10 4.37 5.45
C THR A 148 -10.18 3.88 4.35
N LYS A 149 -8.96 3.44 4.69
CA LYS A 149 -7.96 3.00 3.70
C LYS A 149 -8.29 1.67 3.05
N LEU A 150 -8.86 0.74 3.79
CA LEU A 150 -9.35 -0.51 3.22
C LEU A 150 -10.53 -0.29 2.28
N THR A 151 -11.43 0.64 2.62
CA THR A 151 -12.54 1.04 1.73
C THR A 151 -12.01 1.65 0.44
N GLU A 152 -11.07 2.59 0.52
CA GLU A 152 -10.39 3.17 -0.66
C GLU A 152 -9.73 2.09 -1.54
N LEU A 153 -9.01 1.14 -0.91
CA LEU A 153 -8.36 0.04 -1.63
C LEU A 153 -9.38 -0.88 -2.29
N ALA A 154 -10.44 -1.25 -1.58
CA ALA A 154 -11.49 -2.11 -2.12
C ALA A 154 -12.15 -1.50 -3.35
N HIS A 155 -12.42 -0.18 -3.34
CA HIS A 155 -12.91 0.52 -4.54
C HIS A 155 -11.92 0.47 -5.69
N LYS A 156 -10.60 0.60 -5.43
CA LYS A 156 -9.57 0.43 -6.47
C LYS A 156 -9.56 -0.99 -7.04
N CYS A 157 -9.84 -2.01 -6.23
CA CYS A 157 -9.93 -3.39 -6.69
C CYS A 157 -11.13 -3.65 -7.60
N THR A 158 -12.20 -2.86 -7.48
CA THR A 158 -13.43 -3.05 -8.26
C THR A 158 -13.57 -2.10 -9.46
N ASP A 159 -12.94 -0.92 -9.42
CA ASP A 159 -13.11 0.11 -10.44
C ASP A 159 -12.03 0.03 -11.54
N GLU A 160 -12.25 -0.86 -12.51
CA GLU A 160 -11.38 -1.05 -13.68
C GLU A 160 -11.45 0.11 -14.69
N LYS A 161 -12.41 1.04 -14.57
CA LYS A 161 -12.54 2.17 -15.50
C LYS A 161 -11.44 3.20 -15.31
N ILE A 162 -10.79 3.18 -14.15
CA ILE A 162 -9.63 4.01 -13.84
C ILE A 162 -8.38 3.21 -14.22
N VAL A 163 -7.63 3.72 -15.20
CA VAL A 163 -6.44 3.05 -15.74
C VAL A 163 -5.42 2.66 -14.65
N ASP A 164 -5.27 3.49 -13.62
CA ASP A 164 -4.35 3.22 -12.51
C ASP A 164 -4.83 2.11 -11.57
N ASN A 165 -6.14 1.84 -11.56
CA ASN A 165 -6.76 0.86 -10.70
C ASN A 165 -6.71 -0.56 -11.29
N VAL A 166 -6.43 -0.69 -12.59
CA VAL A 166 -6.33 -1.97 -13.29
C VAL A 166 -5.29 -2.89 -12.65
N VAL A 167 -4.23 -2.35 -12.05
CA VAL A 167 -3.26 -3.20 -11.32
C VAL A 167 -3.87 -3.81 -10.06
N PHE A 168 -4.86 -3.17 -9.45
CA PHE A 168 -5.52 -3.67 -8.25
C PHE A 168 -6.72 -4.59 -8.55
N SER A 169 -7.18 -4.70 -9.80
CA SER A 169 -8.32 -5.57 -10.15
C SER A 169 -7.99 -7.05 -9.97
N GLY A 170 -8.98 -7.90 -9.66
CA GLY A 170 -8.68 -9.32 -9.36
C GLY A 170 -7.95 -9.53 -8.01
N THR A 171 -7.97 -8.51 -7.14
CA THR A 171 -7.47 -8.59 -5.77
C THR A 171 -8.60 -8.86 -4.79
N GLN A 172 -8.45 -9.88 -3.95
CA GLN A 172 -9.32 -10.15 -2.81
C GLN A 172 -8.68 -9.64 -1.52
N ILE A 173 -9.43 -8.95 -0.67
CA ILE A 173 -8.98 -8.53 0.66
C ILE A 173 -9.58 -9.47 1.71
N LYS A 174 -8.75 -9.89 2.66
CA LYS A 174 -9.16 -10.71 3.82
C LYS A 174 -8.59 -10.12 5.10
N ILE A 175 -9.40 -9.97 6.13
CA ILE A 175 -8.97 -9.55 7.45
C ILE A 175 -8.73 -10.80 8.31
N VAL A 176 -7.54 -10.89 8.90
CA VAL A 176 -7.12 -12.02 9.74
C VAL A 176 -6.87 -11.51 11.14
N GLY A 177 -7.51 -12.10 12.14
CA GLY A 177 -7.34 -11.69 13.53
C GLY A 177 -8.59 -11.92 14.37
N ASP A 178 -8.50 -11.52 15.62
CA ASP A 178 -9.59 -11.62 16.58
C ASP A 178 -10.51 -10.40 16.48
N ARG A 179 -11.59 -10.58 15.72
CA ARG A 179 -12.60 -9.56 15.46
C ARG A 179 -13.49 -9.24 16.66
N SER A 180 -13.40 -9.99 17.76
CA SER A 180 -14.14 -9.71 19.00
C SER A 180 -13.68 -8.41 19.67
N TYR A 181 -12.46 -7.97 19.39
CA TYR A 181 -11.91 -6.70 19.88
C TYR A 181 -12.41 -5.46 19.12
N LEU A 182 -13.09 -5.66 17.99
CA LEU A 182 -13.55 -4.56 17.14
C LEU A 182 -15.00 -4.20 17.48
N ALA A 183 -15.32 -2.92 17.40
CA ALA A 183 -16.71 -2.46 17.49
C ALA A 183 -17.54 -3.02 16.32
N ASP A 184 -18.83 -3.27 16.55
CA ASP A 184 -19.75 -3.82 15.54
C ASP A 184 -19.79 -2.98 14.25
N THR A 185 -19.65 -1.66 14.38
CA THR A 185 -19.60 -0.73 13.24
C THR A 185 -18.38 -0.96 12.35
N ILE A 186 -17.23 -1.26 12.95
CA ILE A 186 -15.99 -1.60 12.24
C ILE A 186 -16.14 -2.99 11.60
N ASN A 187 -16.69 -3.95 12.34
CA ASN A 187 -16.93 -5.29 11.83
C ASN A 187 -17.85 -5.28 10.60
N ALA A 188 -18.96 -4.55 10.64
CA ALA A 188 -19.86 -4.43 9.49
C ALA A 188 -19.16 -3.83 8.26
N LYS A 189 -18.23 -2.89 8.45
CA LYS A 189 -17.44 -2.30 7.36
C LYS A 189 -16.42 -3.27 6.78
N ILE A 190 -15.77 -4.06 7.63
CA ILE A 190 -14.88 -5.13 7.19
C ILE A 190 -15.65 -6.14 6.34
N ASP A 191 -16.83 -6.55 6.77
CA ASP A 191 -17.66 -7.51 6.03
C ASP A 191 -18.06 -6.96 4.66
N GLU A 192 -18.40 -5.67 4.59
CA GLU A 192 -18.66 -4.98 3.32
C GLU A 192 -17.45 -5.04 2.40
N ILE A 193 -16.25 -4.71 2.90
CA ILE A 193 -14.99 -4.71 2.14
C ILE A 193 -14.64 -6.11 1.62
N GLU A 194 -14.70 -7.13 2.47
CA GLU A 194 -14.41 -8.51 2.07
C GLU A 194 -15.43 -8.98 1.02
N LYS A 195 -16.71 -8.64 1.20
CA LYS A 195 -17.77 -9.00 0.25
C LYS A 195 -17.58 -8.36 -1.12
N ILE A 196 -17.27 -7.07 -1.20
CA ILE A 196 -17.09 -6.39 -2.50
C ILE A 196 -15.82 -6.83 -3.23
N THR A 197 -14.79 -7.26 -2.49
CA THR A 197 -13.54 -7.78 -3.07
C THR A 197 -13.55 -9.30 -3.25
N THR A 198 -14.60 -10.00 -2.83
CA THR A 198 -14.70 -11.45 -2.98
C THR A 198 -14.90 -11.84 -4.43
N ILE A 199 -13.98 -12.66 -4.92
CA ILE A 199 -14.02 -13.23 -6.27
C ILE A 199 -14.55 -14.66 -6.15
N LYS A 200 -15.71 -14.91 -6.75
CA LYS A 200 -16.41 -16.21 -6.63
C LYS A 200 -15.68 -17.37 -7.31
N ASN A 201 -14.94 -17.07 -8.38
CA ASN A 201 -14.18 -18.08 -9.11
C ASN A 201 -12.73 -18.06 -8.61
N GLU A 202 -12.30 -19.11 -7.92
CA GLU A 202 -10.93 -19.22 -7.40
C GLU A 202 -9.87 -19.11 -8.52
N ALA A 203 -10.16 -19.60 -9.73
CA ALA A 203 -9.25 -19.48 -10.87
C ALA A 203 -9.12 -18.04 -11.39
N ALA A 204 -10.01 -17.13 -10.98
CA ALA A 204 -9.96 -15.71 -11.31
C ALA A 204 -9.31 -14.87 -10.19
N ILE A 205 -8.90 -15.47 -9.07
CA ILE A 205 -8.14 -14.77 -8.03
C ILE A 205 -6.70 -14.61 -8.53
N GLU A 206 -6.32 -13.37 -8.80
CA GLU A 206 -4.95 -13.04 -9.19
C GLU A 206 -4.08 -12.72 -7.96
N PHE A 207 -4.68 -12.15 -6.91
CA PHE A 207 -3.96 -11.68 -5.74
C PHE A 207 -4.84 -11.71 -4.48
N THR A 208 -4.30 -12.20 -3.35
CA THR A 208 -4.97 -12.15 -2.04
C THR A 208 -4.16 -11.27 -1.09
N LEU A 209 -4.81 -10.26 -0.52
CA LEU A 209 -4.26 -9.39 0.51
C LEU A 209 -4.84 -9.75 1.87
N TYR A 210 -4.01 -10.28 2.76
CA TYR A 210 -4.33 -10.55 4.15
C TYR A 210 -3.91 -9.38 5.04
N ILE A 211 -4.87 -8.74 5.70
CA ILE A 211 -4.64 -7.68 6.66
C ILE A 211 -4.75 -8.27 8.07
N CYS A 212 -3.64 -8.38 8.77
CA CYS A 212 -3.62 -8.90 10.13
C CYS A 212 -4.08 -7.81 11.12
N CYS A 213 -5.34 -7.89 11.56
CA CYS A 213 -5.98 -6.92 12.45
C CYS A 213 -7.29 -7.44 13.08
N PRO A 214 -7.46 -7.36 14.41
CA PRO A 214 -6.43 -7.34 15.44
C PRO A 214 -5.72 -8.69 15.55
N TYR A 215 -4.40 -8.72 15.49
CA TYR A 215 -3.67 -9.98 15.37
C TYR A 215 -2.50 -10.09 16.34
N THR A 216 -2.32 -11.28 16.93
CA THR A 216 -1.04 -11.73 17.49
C THR A 216 -0.87 -13.21 17.15
N SER A 217 0.37 -13.64 16.93
CA SER A 217 0.64 -15.05 16.60
C SER A 217 0.25 -15.99 17.73
N ARG A 218 0.39 -15.56 18.99
CA ARG A 218 -0.01 -16.36 20.15
C ARG A 218 -1.51 -16.60 20.18
N ASN A 219 -2.33 -15.57 19.94
CA ASN A 219 -3.78 -15.68 19.92
C ASN A 219 -4.32 -16.43 18.70
N GLU A 220 -3.53 -16.56 17.62
CA GLU A 220 -3.93 -17.40 16.49
C GLU A 220 -3.66 -18.89 16.76
N ILE A 221 -2.60 -19.19 17.51
CA ILE A 221 -2.19 -20.58 17.81
C ILE A 221 -3.05 -21.21 18.91
N TYR A 222 -3.47 -20.41 19.90
CA TYR A 222 -4.19 -20.85 21.10
C TYR A 222 -5.58 -20.23 21.17
#